data_AF-A0A377D3Y8-F1
#
_entry.id   AF-A0A377D3Y8-F1
#
_cell.length_a   1.000
_cell.length_b   1.000
_cell.length_c   1.000
_cell.angle_alpha   90.00
_cell.angle_beta   90.00
_cell.angle_gamma   90.00
#
_symmetry.space_group_name_H-M   'P 1'
#
loop_
_entity.id
_entity.type
_entity.pdbx_description
1 polymer ?
#
loop_
_entity_poly.entity_id
_entity_poly.type
_entity_poly.pdbx_seq_one_letter_code
_entity_poly.pdbx_strand_id
1 'polypeptide(L)'
;MGTNIFAVIILGAVGNFLWVLGIHGPNTTSAIRETVFSEANLENLSWAAQHGTTWGAPYPITWTSINDAFANCGGSGMTLGLLLAIFIASKRAEYRDLAKMSFIPGIFNINEPIMFGLPIVLNPIMMVPFILVPIVNCAIGYFFVSMEIIPPVAYAVPWTTPGPLIAFLGTGGNWLALLVGFLCLGVATMIIYLLLLPPTRSIT
;
A
#
# COMPACT_ATOMS: atom_id res chain seq x y z
N MET A 1 -22.08 1.59 -6.91
CA MET A 1 -21.76 2.66 -5.94
C MET A 1 -20.43 2.32 -5.29
N GLY A 2 -19.48 3.26 -5.17
CA GLY A 2 -18.23 3.05 -4.41
C GLY A 2 -16.95 2.85 -5.23
N THR A 3 -17.02 2.73 -6.54
CA THR A 3 -15.86 2.69 -7.47
C THR A 3 -15.29 4.09 -7.73
N ASN A 4 -14.80 4.74 -6.69
CA ASN A 4 -14.13 6.03 -6.80
C ASN A 4 -12.98 6.15 -5.80
N ILE A 5 -12.10 7.10 -6.07
CA ILE A 5 -10.87 7.27 -5.29
C ILE A 5 -11.14 7.66 -3.82
N PHE A 6 -12.20 8.42 -3.55
CA PHE A 6 -12.54 8.82 -2.18
C PHE A 6 -12.94 7.63 -1.33
N ALA A 7 -13.73 6.70 -1.86
CA ALA A 7 -14.10 5.48 -1.15
C ALA A 7 -12.86 4.66 -0.77
N VAL A 8 -11.92 4.49 -1.72
CA VAL A 8 -10.66 3.76 -1.49
C VAL A 8 -9.80 4.46 -0.43
N ILE A 9 -9.60 5.78 -0.55
CA ILE A 9 -8.78 6.57 0.38
C ILE A 9 -9.40 6.58 1.78
N ILE A 10 -10.70 6.82 1.91
CA ILE A 10 -11.39 6.87 3.20
C ILE A 10 -11.34 5.51 3.89
N LEU A 11 -11.66 4.42 3.18
CA LEU A 11 -11.60 3.08 3.77
C LEU A 11 -10.17 2.70 4.17
N GLY A 12 -9.17 3.04 3.35
CA GLY A 12 -7.77 2.79 3.65
C GLY A 12 -7.30 3.59 4.87
N ALA A 13 -7.66 4.87 4.96
CA ALA A 13 -7.34 5.73 6.08
C ALA A 13 -8.01 5.24 7.38
N VAL A 14 -9.28 4.84 7.33
CA VAL A 14 -9.99 4.25 8.48
C VAL A 14 -9.34 2.93 8.91
N GLY A 15 -9.01 2.05 7.97
CA GLY A 15 -8.31 0.79 8.27
C GLY A 15 -6.96 1.04 8.94
N ASN A 16 -6.16 1.95 8.41
CA ASN A 16 -4.86 2.29 9.00
C ASN A 16 -5.01 2.97 10.36
N PHE A 17 -6.01 3.85 10.54
CA PHE A 17 -6.30 4.48 11.82
C PHE A 17 -6.68 3.45 12.90
N LEU A 18 -7.56 2.50 12.57
CA LEU A 18 -7.90 1.39 13.47
C LEU A 18 -6.65 0.59 13.86
N TRP A 19 -5.74 0.37 12.91
CA TRP A 19 -4.49 -0.34 13.16
C TRP A 19 -3.56 0.39 14.12
N VAL A 20 -3.49 1.72 14.04
CA VAL A 20 -2.78 2.53 15.04
C VAL A 20 -3.41 2.41 16.42
N LEU A 21 -4.72 2.17 16.52
CA LEU A 21 -5.39 1.87 17.79
C LEU A 21 -5.23 0.42 18.27
N GLY A 22 -4.51 -0.42 17.52
CA GLY A 22 -4.30 -1.84 17.83
C GLY A 22 -5.40 -2.77 17.32
N ILE A 23 -6.36 -2.27 16.53
CA ILE A 23 -7.43 -3.05 15.90
C ILE A 23 -7.00 -3.41 14.48
N HIS A 24 -7.10 -4.68 14.09
CA HIS A 24 -6.61 -5.17 12.80
C HIS A 24 -7.44 -4.63 11.59
N GLY A 25 -7.19 -3.39 11.18
CA GLY A 25 -7.86 -2.61 10.13
C GLY A 25 -8.30 -3.34 8.85
N PRO A 26 -7.40 -3.97 8.08
CA PRO A 26 -7.74 -4.80 6.92
C PRO A 26 -8.80 -5.87 7.21
N ASN A 27 -8.76 -6.52 8.38
CA ASN A 27 -9.74 -7.54 8.75
C ASN A 27 -11.06 -6.89 9.21
N THR A 28 -10.98 -5.79 9.95
CA THR A 28 -12.19 -5.07 10.40
C THR A 28 -12.96 -4.44 9.23
N THR A 29 -12.25 -3.99 8.19
CA THR A 29 -12.85 -3.32 7.03
C THR A 29 -13.17 -4.29 5.88
N SER A 30 -12.80 -5.57 5.95
CA SER A 30 -12.95 -6.52 4.84
C SER A 30 -14.39 -6.67 4.36
N ALA A 31 -15.35 -6.84 5.27
CA ALA A 31 -16.76 -7.00 4.91
C ALA A 31 -17.31 -5.78 4.14
N ILE A 32 -16.88 -4.58 4.52
CA ILE A 32 -17.25 -3.34 3.82
C ILE A 32 -16.58 -3.30 2.44
N ARG A 33 -15.29 -3.65 2.36
CA ARG A 33 -14.56 -3.71 1.08
C ARG A 33 -15.21 -4.70 0.11
N GLU A 34 -15.56 -5.89 0.59
CA GLU A 34 -16.25 -6.92 -0.21
C GLU A 34 -17.62 -6.42 -0.67
N THR A 35 -18.41 -5.83 0.23
CA THR A 35 -19.73 -5.29 -0.13
C THR A 35 -19.63 -4.19 -1.20
N VAL A 36 -18.57 -3.39 -1.18
CA VAL A 36 -18.41 -2.23 -2.09
C VAL A 36 -17.77 -2.61 -3.43
N PHE A 37 -16.78 -3.50 -3.44
CA PHE A 37 -15.90 -3.70 -4.60
C PHE A 37 -15.99 -5.09 -5.27
N SER A 38 -16.66 -6.07 -4.66
CA SER A 38 -16.63 -7.45 -5.20
C SER A 38 -17.23 -7.56 -6.61
N GLU A 39 -18.38 -6.94 -6.83
CA GLU A 39 -19.06 -6.94 -8.14
C GLU A 39 -18.19 -6.26 -9.21
N ALA A 40 -17.66 -5.08 -8.90
CA ALA A 40 -16.77 -4.34 -9.80
C ALA A 40 -15.50 -5.13 -10.15
N ASN A 41 -14.90 -5.80 -9.17
CA ASN A 41 -13.72 -6.65 -9.38
C ASN A 41 -14.07 -7.87 -10.26
N LEU A 42 -15.25 -8.48 -10.08
CA LEU A 42 -15.70 -9.60 -10.89
C LEU A 42 -15.97 -9.19 -12.35
N GLU A 43 -16.54 -8.01 -12.56
CA GLU A 43 -16.74 -7.46 -13.90
C GLU A 43 -15.41 -7.15 -14.61
N ASN A 44 -14.43 -6.58 -13.90
CA ASN A 44 -13.07 -6.38 -14.45
C ASN A 44 -12.40 -7.71 -14.82
N LEU A 45 -12.50 -8.72 -13.96
CA LEU A 45 -11.96 -10.05 -14.25
C LEU A 45 -12.62 -10.68 -15.47
N SER A 46 -13.95 -10.56 -15.57
CA SER A 46 -14.74 -11.05 -16.70
C SER A 46 -14.34 -10.34 -17.99
N TRP A 47 -14.15 -9.02 -17.95
CA TRP A 47 -13.63 -8.23 -19.05
C TRP A 47 -12.28 -8.76 -19.53
N ALA A 48 -11.33 -8.95 -18.60
CA ALA A 48 -10.00 -9.44 -18.92
C ALA A 48 -10.01 -10.85 -19.50
N ALA A 49 -10.90 -11.73 -19.04
CA ALA A 49 -11.07 -13.07 -19.58
C ALA A 49 -11.64 -13.06 -21.01
N GLN A 50 -12.56 -12.14 -21.32
CA GLN A 50 -13.19 -12.03 -22.64
C GLN A 50 -12.28 -11.35 -23.68
N HIS A 51 -11.52 -10.34 -23.27
CA HIS A 51 -10.72 -9.50 -24.18
C HIS A 51 -9.22 -9.86 -24.19
N GLY A 52 -8.76 -10.70 -23.26
CA GLY A 52 -7.35 -11.06 -23.13
C GLY A 52 -6.46 -9.93 -22.61
N THR A 53 -7.05 -8.86 -22.07
CA THR A 53 -6.33 -7.68 -21.57
C THR A 53 -7.12 -6.97 -20.48
N THR A 54 -6.43 -6.32 -19.55
CA THR A 54 -7.08 -5.50 -18.50
C THR A 54 -7.31 -4.05 -18.94
N TRP A 55 -6.78 -3.64 -20.09
CA TRP A 55 -7.08 -2.34 -20.70
C TRP A 55 -8.57 -2.21 -20.99
N GLY A 56 -9.13 -1.03 -20.67
CA GLY A 56 -10.56 -0.74 -20.89
C GLY A 56 -11.52 -1.41 -19.91
N ALA A 57 -11.03 -2.07 -18.85
CA ALA A 57 -11.90 -2.67 -17.85
C ALA A 57 -12.85 -1.62 -17.23
N PRO A 58 -14.13 -1.96 -17.01
CA PRO A 58 -15.20 -0.99 -16.74
C PRO A 58 -15.06 -0.25 -15.40
N TYR A 59 -14.37 -0.84 -14.42
CA TYR A 59 -14.16 -0.22 -13.11
C TYR A 59 -12.68 -0.08 -12.79
N PRO A 60 -11.98 0.90 -13.37
CA PRO A 60 -10.54 1.03 -13.17
C PRO A 60 -10.16 1.39 -11.71
N ILE A 61 -11.10 1.99 -10.97
CA ILE A 61 -10.88 2.52 -9.62
C ILE A 61 -11.60 1.65 -8.58
N THR A 62 -10.91 0.60 -8.12
CA THR A 62 -11.35 -0.29 -7.05
C THR A 62 -10.31 -0.36 -5.93
N TRP A 63 -10.68 -0.97 -4.80
CA TRP A 63 -9.74 -1.29 -3.73
C TRP A 63 -8.51 -2.05 -4.25
N THR A 64 -8.73 -3.10 -5.05
CA THR A 64 -7.64 -3.95 -5.55
C THR A 64 -6.74 -3.20 -6.54
N SER A 65 -7.34 -2.39 -7.42
CA SER A 65 -6.62 -1.64 -8.46
C SER A 65 -5.77 -0.49 -7.90
N ILE A 66 -6.18 0.09 -6.78
CA ILE A 66 -5.51 1.26 -6.21
C ILE A 66 -4.79 0.91 -4.90
N ASN A 67 -5.52 0.43 -3.89
CA ASN A 67 -4.97 0.27 -2.55
C ASN A 67 -4.06 -0.97 -2.43
N ASP A 68 -4.53 -2.15 -2.82
CA ASP A 68 -3.71 -3.36 -2.73
C ASP A 68 -2.49 -3.30 -3.66
N ALA A 69 -2.67 -2.76 -4.86
CA ALA A 69 -1.59 -2.65 -5.85
C ALA A 69 -0.48 -1.68 -5.47
N PHE A 70 -0.79 -0.55 -4.79
CA PHE A 70 0.15 0.55 -4.63
C PHE A 70 0.34 1.06 -3.20
N ALA A 71 -0.59 0.77 -2.28
CA ALA A 71 -0.64 1.39 -0.95
C ALA A 71 -0.54 0.40 0.23
N ASN A 72 -0.34 -0.90 -0.03
CA ASN A 72 -0.15 -1.95 0.98
C ASN A 72 1.19 -2.70 0.84
N CYS A 73 2.17 -2.14 0.13
CA CYS A 73 3.48 -2.78 0.00
C CYS A 73 4.20 -2.79 1.36
N GLY A 74 4.43 -3.99 1.87
CA GLY A 74 4.92 -4.21 3.22
C GLY A 74 3.85 -4.42 4.28
N GLY A 75 2.58 -4.44 3.90
CA GLY A 75 1.42 -4.46 4.79
C GLY A 75 0.78 -3.07 4.94
N SER A 76 -0.08 -2.93 5.94
CA SER A 76 -0.73 -1.66 6.30
C SER A 76 0.31 -0.55 6.51
N GLY A 77 0.01 0.66 6.04
CA GLY A 77 0.89 1.82 6.22
C GLY A 77 2.15 1.83 5.36
N MET A 78 2.27 0.97 4.35
CA MET A 78 3.47 0.82 3.51
C MET A 78 4.74 0.51 4.32
N THR A 79 4.61 -0.41 5.30
CA THR A 79 5.65 -0.67 6.30
C THR A 79 6.97 -1.21 5.73
N LEU A 80 7.01 -1.72 4.50
CA LEU A 80 8.29 -2.05 3.84
C LEU A 80 9.10 -0.78 3.57
N GLY A 81 8.43 0.33 3.23
CA GLY A 81 9.07 1.63 3.13
C GLY A 81 9.64 2.12 4.47
N LEU A 82 8.95 1.83 5.58
CA LEU A 82 9.48 2.09 6.93
C LEU A 82 10.73 1.27 7.22
N LEU A 83 10.72 -0.03 6.91
CA LEU A 83 11.88 -0.90 7.11
C LEU A 83 13.10 -0.41 6.32
N LEU A 84 12.90 -0.05 5.06
CA LEU A 84 13.96 0.54 4.22
C LEU A 84 14.44 1.88 4.80
N ALA A 85 13.53 2.75 5.24
CA ALA A 85 13.90 4.02 5.87
C ALA A 85 14.71 3.82 7.16
N ILE A 86 14.38 2.82 7.99
CA ILE A 86 15.16 2.46 9.19
C ILE A 86 16.56 1.99 8.81
N PHE A 87 16.69 1.14 7.78
CA PHE A 87 18.01 0.67 7.34
C PHE A 87 18.90 1.80 6.84
N ILE A 88 18.31 2.83 6.22
CA ILE A 88 19.01 4.01 5.71
C ILE A 88 19.34 5.02 6.83
N ALA A 89 18.38 5.35 7.71
CA ALA A 89 18.51 6.47 8.65
C ALA A 89 18.97 6.07 10.06
N SER A 90 18.54 4.91 10.56
CA SER A 90 18.70 4.57 11.98
C SER A 90 20.08 4.00 12.27
N LYS A 91 20.72 4.57 13.30
CA LYS A 91 21.96 4.06 13.92
C LYS A 91 21.71 3.22 15.17
N ARG A 92 20.48 3.19 15.69
CA ARG A 92 20.13 2.47 16.93
C ARG A 92 20.06 0.97 16.65
N ALA A 93 20.82 0.18 17.41
CA ALA A 93 20.92 -1.26 17.19
C ALA A 93 19.56 -1.95 17.33
N GLU A 94 18.76 -1.55 18.33
CA GLU A 94 17.45 -2.15 18.61
C GLU A 94 16.48 -1.99 17.43
N TYR A 95 16.44 -0.80 16.82
CA TYR A 95 15.56 -0.55 15.68
C TYR A 95 16.02 -1.30 14.43
N ARG A 96 17.34 -1.41 14.22
CA ARG A 96 17.90 -2.15 13.09
C ARG A 96 17.65 -3.65 13.23
N ASP A 97 17.77 -4.20 14.43
CA ASP A 97 17.55 -5.63 14.65
C ASP A 97 16.08 -6.00 14.51
N LEU A 98 15.15 -5.18 15.02
CA LEU A 98 13.72 -5.32 14.75
C LEU A 98 13.41 -5.24 13.25
N ALA A 99 14.03 -4.29 12.53
CA ALA A 99 13.83 -4.18 11.09
C ALA A 99 14.35 -5.42 10.34
N LYS A 100 15.50 -5.99 10.72
CA LYS A 100 16.01 -7.24 10.12
C LYS A 100 15.05 -8.41 10.34
N MET A 101 14.56 -8.58 11.55
CA MET A 101 13.61 -9.66 11.90
C MET A 101 12.27 -9.50 11.14
N SER A 102 11.85 -8.26 10.91
CA SER A 102 10.59 -7.92 10.24
C SER A 102 10.70 -7.88 8.71
N PHE A 103 11.91 -7.87 8.15
CA PHE A 103 12.13 -7.65 6.73
C PHE A 103 11.57 -8.76 5.85
N ILE A 104 11.83 -10.02 6.21
CA ILE A 104 11.33 -11.16 5.42
C ILE A 104 9.79 -11.22 5.44
N PRO A 105 9.11 -11.18 6.60
CA PRO A 105 7.65 -11.05 6.64
C PRO A 105 7.15 -9.82 5.86
N GLY A 106 7.84 -8.69 5.99
CA GLY A 106 7.50 -7.45 5.32
C GLY A 106 7.55 -7.54 3.79
N ILE A 107 8.48 -8.32 3.21
CA ILE A 107 8.47 -8.55 1.75
C ILE A 107 7.14 -9.18 1.31
N PHE A 108 6.59 -10.10 2.11
CA PHE A 108 5.31 -10.77 1.86
C PHE A 108 4.12 -10.02 2.50
N ASN A 109 4.28 -8.71 2.73
CA ASN A 109 3.27 -7.80 3.27
C ASN A 109 2.74 -8.14 4.68
N ILE A 110 3.46 -8.97 5.43
CA ILE A 110 3.15 -9.30 6.83
C ILE A 110 3.90 -8.31 7.72
N ASN A 111 3.17 -7.50 8.49
CA ASN A 111 3.74 -6.35 9.19
C ASN A 111 3.57 -6.34 10.70
N GLU A 112 2.93 -7.35 11.28
CA GLU A 112 2.76 -7.51 12.73
C GLU A 112 4.10 -7.42 13.49
N PRO A 113 5.20 -8.04 13.01
CA PRO A 113 6.49 -7.94 13.70
C PRO A 113 6.98 -6.49 13.86
N ILE A 114 6.79 -5.63 12.85
CA ILE A 114 7.22 -4.23 12.93
C ILE A 114 6.19 -3.36 13.66
N MET A 115 4.90 -3.66 13.50
CA MET A 115 3.78 -2.95 14.11
C MET A 115 3.79 -3.04 15.63
N PHE A 116 4.10 -4.22 16.17
CA PHE A 116 4.19 -4.46 17.61
C PHE A 116 5.62 -4.37 18.15
N GLY A 117 6.64 -4.59 17.29
CA GLY A 117 8.04 -4.49 17.67
C GLY A 117 8.51 -3.05 17.86
N LEU A 118 8.02 -2.12 17.03
CA LEU A 118 8.19 -0.68 17.26
C LEU A 118 6.93 -0.11 17.92
N PRO A 119 7.04 1.00 18.68
CA PRO A 119 5.88 1.70 19.18
C PRO A 119 5.22 2.47 18.03
N ILE A 120 4.62 1.76 17.06
CA ILE A 120 3.80 2.35 15.99
C ILE A 120 2.36 2.43 16.49
N VAL A 121 1.87 1.34 17.09
CA VAL A 121 0.57 1.29 17.77
C VAL A 121 0.57 2.33 18.90
N LEU A 122 -0.48 3.15 18.95
CA LEU A 122 -0.72 4.23 19.91
C LEU A 122 0.35 5.33 19.91
N ASN A 123 1.20 5.43 18.88
CA ASN A 123 2.18 6.50 18.75
C ASN A 123 1.68 7.59 17.77
N PRO A 124 1.32 8.79 18.25
CA PRO A 124 0.80 9.86 17.41
C PRO A 124 1.78 10.34 16.34
N ILE A 125 3.09 10.25 16.59
CA ILE A 125 4.12 10.66 15.63
C ILE A 125 4.15 9.67 14.46
N MET A 126 4.12 8.37 14.74
CA MET A 126 4.12 7.33 13.70
C MET A 126 2.75 7.17 13.02
N MET A 127 1.67 7.59 13.66
CA MET A 127 0.33 7.62 13.07
C MET A 127 0.28 8.47 11.80
N VAL A 128 0.98 9.61 11.77
CA VAL A 128 0.99 10.54 10.63
C VAL A 128 1.52 9.86 9.36
N PRO A 129 2.76 9.34 9.29
CA PRO A 129 3.25 8.63 8.11
C PRO A 129 2.41 7.38 7.80
N PHE A 130 1.95 6.66 8.82
CA PHE A 130 1.21 5.41 8.64
C PHE A 130 -0.12 5.61 7.90
N ILE A 131 -0.76 6.78 8.05
CA ILE A 131 -1.98 7.13 7.33
C ILE A 131 -1.67 7.90 6.04
N LEU A 132 -0.77 8.88 6.09
CA LEU A 132 -0.48 9.77 4.97
C LEU A 132 0.16 9.05 3.78
N VAL A 133 1.11 8.15 4.04
CA VAL A 133 1.87 7.48 2.96
C VAL A 133 0.97 6.63 2.06
N PRO A 134 0.09 5.75 2.60
CA PRO A 134 -0.90 5.05 1.78
C PRO A 134 -1.80 5.98 0.97
N ILE A 135 -2.21 7.13 1.52
CA ILE A 135 -3.03 8.12 0.79
C ILE A 135 -2.28 8.68 -0.42
N VAL A 136 -1.01 9.06 -0.23
CA VAL A 136 -0.15 9.55 -1.32
C VAL A 136 0.03 8.48 -2.39
N ASN A 137 0.27 7.23 -2.01
CA ASN A 137 0.44 6.15 -2.98
C ASN A 137 -0.86 5.77 -3.70
N CYS A 138 -2.02 5.84 -3.02
CA CYS A 138 -3.32 5.74 -3.68
C CYS A 138 -3.48 6.83 -4.74
N ALA A 139 -3.06 8.07 -4.47
CA ALA A 139 -3.12 9.16 -5.43
C ALA A 139 -2.19 8.94 -6.63
N ILE A 140 -0.97 8.43 -6.41
CA ILE A 140 -0.04 8.05 -7.48
C ILE A 140 -0.65 6.95 -8.36
N GLY A 141 -1.08 5.84 -7.76
CA GLY A 141 -1.72 4.74 -8.49
C GLY A 141 -2.95 5.21 -9.27
N TYR A 142 -3.78 6.03 -8.64
CA TYR A 142 -4.95 6.64 -9.26
C TYR A 142 -4.58 7.49 -10.48
N PHE A 143 -3.54 8.31 -10.40
CA PHE A 143 -3.08 9.11 -11.53
C PHE A 143 -2.66 8.22 -12.71
N PHE A 144 -1.82 7.21 -12.48
CA PHE A 144 -1.34 6.34 -13.55
C PHE A 144 -2.45 5.52 -14.21
N VAL A 145 -3.40 5.03 -13.42
CA VAL A 145 -4.55 4.26 -13.92
C VAL A 145 -5.56 5.18 -14.64
N SER A 146 -5.89 6.34 -14.07
CA SER A 146 -6.90 7.25 -14.64
C SER A 146 -6.44 7.98 -15.89
N MET A 147 -5.13 8.21 -16.01
CA MET A 147 -4.53 8.77 -17.22
C MET A 147 -4.27 7.70 -18.29
N GLU A 148 -4.71 6.45 -18.05
CA GLU A 148 -4.51 5.32 -18.95
C GLU A 148 -3.03 5.09 -19.31
N ILE A 149 -2.12 5.42 -18.40
CA ILE A 149 -0.68 5.17 -18.56
C ILE A 149 -0.36 3.71 -18.24
N ILE A 150 -1.05 3.14 -17.26
CA ILE A 150 -1.06 1.72 -16.95
C ILE A 150 -2.50 1.21 -16.96
N PRO A 151 -2.75 -0.06 -17.30
CA PRO A 151 -4.09 -0.60 -17.22
C PRO A 151 -4.48 -0.80 -15.75
N PRO A 152 -5.79 -0.88 -15.44
CA PRO A 152 -6.25 -1.25 -14.12
C PRO A 152 -5.93 -2.71 -13.78
N VAL A 153 -5.93 -3.03 -12.49
CA VAL A 153 -5.85 -4.41 -12.01
C VAL A 153 -7.21 -5.08 -12.18
N ALA A 154 -7.19 -6.25 -12.81
CA ALA A 154 -8.37 -7.11 -12.99
C ALA A 154 -8.16 -8.52 -12.45
N TYR A 155 -6.91 -9.01 -12.43
CA TYR A 155 -6.59 -10.33 -11.90
C TYR A 155 -6.41 -10.26 -10.39
N ALA A 156 -7.07 -11.18 -9.66
CA ALA A 156 -6.88 -11.31 -8.23
C ALA A 156 -5.48 -11.84 -7.92
N VAL A 157 -4.70 -11.08 -7.17
CA VAL A 157 -3.35 -11.45 -6.72
C VAL A 157 -3.39 -11.65 -5.21
N PRO A 158 -2.84 -12.76 -4.68
CA PRO A 158 -2.77 -12.96 -3.23
C PRO A 158 -2.04 -11.81 -2.53
N TRP A 159 -2.61 -11.31 -1.43
CA TRP A 159 -2.05 -10.16 -0.70
C TRP A 159 -0.65 -10.40 -0.13
N THR A 160 -0.22 -11.65 0.01
CA THR A 160 1.15 -12.00 0.45
C THR A 160 2.17 -11.95 -0.68
N THR A 161 1.78 -11.66 -1.92
CA THR A 161 2.69 -11.49 -3.05
C THR A 161 3.61 -10.28 -2.80
N PRO A 162 4.93 -10.35 -3.08
CA PRO A 162 5.82 -9.21 -2.88
C PRO A 162 5.27 -7.91 -3.49
N GLY A 163 5.11 -6.86 -2.65
CA GLY A 163 4.22 -5.73 -2.95
C GLY A 163 4.26 -5.17 -4.37
N PRO A 164 5.42 -4.78 -4.95
CA PRO A 164 5.49 -4.24 -6.31
C PRO A 164 5.00 -5.21 -7.39
N LEU A 165 5.08 -6.53 -7.16
CA LEU A 165 4.59 -7.55 -8.09
C LEU A 165 3.06 -7.64 -8.12
N ILE A 166 2.35 -7.13 -7.10
CA ILE A 166 0.88 -7.13 -7.08
C ILE A 166 0.34 -6.34 -8.27
N ALA A 167 0.86 -5.13 -8.51
CA ALA A 167 0.46 -4.31 -9.66
C ALA A 167 0.81 -4.98 -10.99
N PHE A 168 2.01 -5.56 -11.10
CA PHE A 168 2.46 -6.26 -12.32
C PHE A 168 1.56 -7.44 -12.68
N LEU A 169 1.33 -8.35 -11.73
CA LEU A 169 0.53 -9.54 -11.97
C LEU A 169 -0.96 -9.19 -12.13
N GLY A 170 -1.45 -8.23 -11.35
CA GLY A 170 -2.84 -7.79 -11.37
C GLY A 170 -3.27 -7.17 -12.71
N THR A 171 -2.32 -6.57 -13.42
CA THR A 171 -2.49 -5.98 -14.76
C THR A 171 -2.24 -6.96 -15.91
N GLY A 172 -1.97 -8.23 -15.62
CA GLY A 172 -1.65 -9.24 -16.63
C GLY A 172 -0.22 -9.16 -17.16
N GLY A 173 0.71 -8.60 -16.38
CA GLY A 173 2.14 -8.53 -16.72
C GLY A 173 2.58 -7.18 -17.31
N ASN A 174 1.93 -6.07 -16.95
CA ASN A 174 2.35 -4.76 -17.44
C ASN A 174 3.62 -4.26 -16.70
N TRP A 175 4.74 -4.18 -17.42
CA TRP A 175 6.03 -3.74 -16.84
C TRP A 175 6.02 -2.33 -16.28
N LEU A 176 5.21 -1.42 -16.84
CA LEU A 176 5.12 -0.06 -16.30
C LEU A 176 4.39 -0.05 -14.96
N ALA A 177 3.37 -0.90 -14.77
CA ALA A 177 2.71 -1.09 -13.47
C ALA A 177 3.69 -1.61 -12.40
N LEU A 178 4.63 -2.49 -12.78
CA LEU A 178 5.72 -2.92 -11.88
C LEU A 178 6.58 -1.73 -11.43
N LEU A 179 6.99 -0.89 -12.39
CA LEU A 179 7.80 0.30 -12.11
C LEU A 179 7.05 1.30 -11.23
N VAL A 180 5.75 1.48 -11.43
CA VAL A 180 4.90 2.31 -10.57
C VAL A 180 4.80 1.71 -9.15
N GLY A 181 4.73 0.38 -9.01
CA GLY A 181 4.81 -0.29 -7.71
C GLY A 181 6.11 0.03 -6.96
N PHE A 182 7.25 -0.03 -7.66
CA PHE A 182 8.55 0.38 -7.10
C PHE A 182 8.64 1.88 -6.81
N LEU A 183 8.05 2.73 -7.65
CA LEU A 183 7.93 4.16 -7.42
C LEU A 183 7.18 4.43 -6.11
N CYS A 184 6.03 3.79 -5.89
CA CYS A 184 5.23 3.90 -4.67
C CYS A 184 6.02 3.45 -3.43
N LEU A 185 6.79 2.37 -3.52
CA LEU A 185 7.69 1.94 -2.45
C LEU A 185 8.81 2.97 -2.17
N GLY A 186 9.39 3.53 -3.22
CA GLY A 186 10.40 4.59 -3.12
C GLY A 186 9.85 5.86 -2.46
N VAL A 187 8.68 6.33 -2.91
CA VAL A 187 7.98 7.49 -2.34
C VAL A 187 7.64 7.26 -0.87
N ALA A 188 7.11 6.09 -0.52
CA ALA A 188 6.86 5.72 0.87
C ALA A 188 8.14 5.78 1.72
N THR A 189 9.21 5.15 1.23
CA THR A 189 10.52 5.17 1.91
C THR A 189 11.01 6.60 2.12
N MET A 190 10.91 7.46 1.10
CA MET A 190 11.36 8.85 1.17
C MET A 190 10.54 9.70 2.14
N ILE A 191 9.21 9.61 2.11
CA ILE A 191 8.34 10.35 3.04
C ILE A 191 8.64 9.95 4.47
N ILE A 192 8.73 8.64 4.74
CA ILE A 192 9.00 8.12 6.08
C ILE A 192 10.41 8.51 6.52
N TYR A 193 11.41 8.38 5.64
CA TYR A 193 12.78 8.81 5.90
C TYR A 193 12.84 10.27 6.34
N LEU A 194 12.19 11.19 5.61
CA LEU A 194 12.16 12.61 5.93
C LEU A 194 11.50 12.88 7.29
N LEU A 195 10.45 12.15 7.63
CA LEU A 195 9.76 12.26 8.93
C LEU A 195 10.56 11.68 10.10
N LEU A 196 11.44 10.70 9.84
CA LEU A 196 12.34 10.13 10.85
C LEU A 196 13.60 10.97 11.09
N LEU A 197 13.89 11.96 10.23
CA LEU A 197 14.99 12.89 10.48
C LEU A 197 14.66 13.78 11.68
N PRO A 198 15.62 14.01 12.60
CA PRO A 198 15.41 14.94 13.69
C PRO A 198 15.14 16.36 13.14
N PRO A 199 14.26 17.16 13.76
CA PRO A 199 13.86 18.49 13.27
C PRO A 199 14.97 19.56 13.23
N THR A 200 16.25 19.20 13.37
CA THR A 200 17.38 20.13 13.39
C THR A 200 18.53 19.65 12.51
N ARG A 201 18.45 19.97 11.21
CA ARG A 201 19.58 20.60 10.53
C ARG A 201 19.32 22.11 10.51
N SER A 202 19.27 22.74 11.68
CA SER A 202 19.33 24.19 11.76
C SER A 202 20.74 24.61 11.36
N ILE A 203 20.84 25.44 10.33
CA ILE A 203 21.79 26.54 10.23
C ILE A 203 23.20 26.20 10.77
N THR A 204 24.06 25.69 9.90
CA THR A 204 25.50 25.96 10.01
C THR A 204 25.86 27.00 8.98
#